data_AF-A0A2N1W9G5-F1
#
_entry.id   AF-A0A2N1W9G5-F1
#
_cell.length_a   1.000
_cell.length_b   1.000
_cell.length_c   1.000
_cell.angle_alpha   90.00
_cell.angle_beta   90.00
_cell.angle_gamma   90.00
#
_symmetry.space_group_name_H-M   'P 1'
#
loop_
_entity.id
_entity.type
_entity.pdbx_description
1 polymer ?
#
loop_
_entity_poly.entity_id
_entity_poly.type
_entity_poly.pdbx_seq_one_letter_code
_entity_poly.pdbx_strand_id
1 'polypeptide(L)' 'MSAELFLRRFATGEISFNAGGLPVWPIVLAMPVGMALLGLQCVSEIIRRWAFLKGWTQTPVLCEADLPDGVKAR' A
#
# COMPACT_ATOMS: atom_id res chain seq x y z
N MET A 1 5.06 1.82 -15.84
CA MET A 1 6.31 2.59 -15.66
C MET A 1 7.14 2.08 -14.49
N SER A 2 6.59 1.92 -13.27
CA SER A 2 7.35 1.47 -12.08
C SER A 2 7.85 0.02 -12.13
N ALA A 3 7.05 -0.93 -12.63
CA ALA A 3 7.48 -2.34 -12.75
C ALA A 3 8.62 -2.55 -13.77
N GLU A 4 8.64 -1.74 -14.83
CA GLU A 4 9.68 -1.83 -15.87
C GLU A 4 11.05 -1.35 -15.38
N LEU A 5 11.08 -0.34 -14.52
CA LEU A 5 12.30 0.12 -13.86
C LEU A 5 12.90 -0.97 -12.97
N PHE A 6 12.06 -1.73 -12.23
CA PHE A 6 12.52 -2.85 -11.42
C PHE A 6 13.18 -3.94 -12.28
N LEU A 7 12.49 -4.42 -13.32
CA LEU A 7 12.99 -5.47 -14.22
C LEU A 7 14.34 -5.09 -14.84
N ARG A 8 14.47 -3.83 -15.29
CA ARG A 8 15.72 -3.31 -15.85
C ARG A 8 16.85 -3.32 -14.82
N ARG A 9 16.61 -2.76 -13.63
CA ARG A 9 17.61 -2.66 -12.53
C ARG A 9 18.03 -4.03 -11.99
N PHE A 10 17.10 -4.97 -11.96
CA PHE A 10 17.37 -6.37 -11.59
C PHE A 10 18.24 -7.06 -12.65
N ALA A 11 17.96 -6.86 -13.94
CA ALA A 11 18.73 -7.44 -15.03
C ALA A 11 20.12 -6.81 -15.21
N THR A 12 20.26 -5.50 -14.97
CA THR A 12 21.54 -4.78 -15.12
C THR A 12 22.46 -4.91 -13.89
N GLY A 13 21.95 -5.37 -12.75
CA GLY A 13 22.73 -5.50 -11.52
C GLY A 13 23.23 -4.15 -11.00
N GLU A 14 22.47 -3.08 -11.21
CA GLU A 14 22.92 -1.72 -10.91
C GLU A 14 23.27 -1.55 -9.42
N ILE A 15 24.51 -1.11 -9.20
CA ILE A 15 25.12 -0.90 -7.90
C ILE A 15 25.15 0.61 -7.62
N SER A 16 24.76 1.02 -6.43
CA SER A 16 24.86 2.43 -6.03
C SER A 16 26.32 2.88 -5.97
N PHE A 17 26.58 4.09 -6.45
CA PHE A 17 27.91 4.72 -6.45
C PHE A 17 28.35 5.22 -5.05
N ASN A 18 27.70 4.74 -3.98
CA ASN A 18 28.02 5.06 -2.60
C ASN A 18 29.02 4.03 -2.03
N ALA A 19 29.88 4.45 -1.10
CA ALA A 19 30.87 3.59 -0.46
C ALA A 19 30.18 2.42 0.26
N GLY A 20 30.15 1.25 -0.36
CA GLY A 20 29.46 0.05 0.14
C GLY A 20 28.75 -0.78 -0.93
N GLY A 21 28.56 -0.25 -2.14
CA GLY A 21 28.12 -1.05 -3.29
C GLY A 21 26.76 -1.72 -3.10
N LEU A 22 25.78 -1.02 -2.52
CA LEU A 22 24.44 -1.59 -2.34
C LEU A 22 23.71 -1.76 -3.68
N PRO A 23 23.12 -2.93 -3.96
CA PRO A 23 22.23 -3.13 -5.09
C PRO A 23 21.00 -2.22 -4.97
N VAL A 24 20.64 -1.51 -6.05
CA VAL A 24 19.55 -0.52 -6.04
C VAL A 24 18.17 -1.17 -6.21
N TRP A 25 18.11 -2.42 -6.65
CA TRP A 25 16.84 -3.09 -6.95
C TRP A 25 15.83 -3.18 -5.78
N PRO A 26 16.21 -3.33 -4.49
CA PRO A 26 15.24 -3.46 -3.40
C PRO A 26 14.39 -2.20 -3.18
N ILE A 27 14.99 -1.00 -3.23
CA ILE A 27 14.26 0.26 -3.06
C ILE A 27 13.35 0.53 -4.27
N VAL A 28 13.80 0.16 -5.47
CA VAL A 28 13.01 0.28 -6.69
C VAL A 28 11.81 -0.69 -6.69
N LEU A 29 11.94 -1.87 -6.07
CA LEU A 29 10.86 -2.83 -5.87
C LEU A 29 9.85 -2.38 -4.79
N ALA A 30 10.29 -1.64 -3.78
CA ALA A 30 9.40 -1.13 -2.73
C ALA A 30 8.29 -0.22 -3.27
N MET A 31 8.57 0.58 -4.32
CA MET A 31 7.57 1.46 -4.95
C MET A 31 6.38 0.71 -5.59
N PRO A 32 6.56 -0.22 -6.55
CA PRO A 32 5.47 -0.98 -7.12
C PRO A 32 4.78 -1.87 -6.08
N VAL A 33 5.51 -2.40 -5.09
CA VAL A 33 4.90 -3.16 -3.98
C VAL A 33 3.97 -2.29 -3.15
N GLY A 34 4.41 -1.09 -2.74
CA GLY A 34 3.56 -0.15 -2.01
C GLY A 34 2.30 0.22 -2.79
N MET A 35 2.44 0.48 -4.09
CA MET A 35 1.29 0.74 -4.97
C MET A 35 0.33 -0.45 -5.07
N ALA A 36 0.87 -1.68 -5.16
CA ALA A 36 0.07 -2.90 -5.20
C ALA A 36 -0.69 -3.13 -3.89
N LEU A 37 -0.05 -2.88 -2.74
CA LEU A 37 -0.69 -2.98 -1.43
C LEU A 37 -1.80 -1.94 -1.25
N LEU A 38 -1.60 -0.70 -1.72
CA LEU A 38 -2.63 0.33 -1.73
C LEU A 38 -3.79 -0.04 -2.67
N GLY A 39 -3.49 -0.60 -3.85
CA GLY A 39 -4.50 -1.13 -4.76
C GLY A 39 -5.34 -2.23 -4.12
N LEU A 40 -4.69 -3.17 -3.42
CA LEU A 40 -5.37 -4.24 -2.68
C LEU A 40 -6.28 -3.68 -1.58
N GLN A 41 -5.83 -2.65 -0.87
CA GLN A 41 -6.65 -1.94 0.11
C GLN A 41 -7.88 -1.28 -0.54
N CYS A 42 -7.72 -0.59 -1.67
CA CYS A 42 -8.84 -0.03 -2.41
C CYS A 42 -9.86 -1.10 -2.83
N VAL A 43 -9.40 -2.27 -3.28
CA VAL A 43 -10.29 -3.38 -3.64
C VAL A 43 -11.05 -3.88 -2.42
N SER A 44 -10.39 -4.07 -1.27
CA SER A 44 -11.04 -4.46 -0.02
C SER A 44 -12.13 -3.48 0.40
N GLU A 45 -11.86 -2.19 0.30
CA GLU A 45 -12.82 -1.14 0.65
C GLU A 45 -14.01 -1.07 -0.30
N ILE A 46 -13.79 -1.28 -1.61
CA ILE A 46 -14.88 -1.33 -2.59
C ILE A 46 -15.83 -2.50 -2.28
N ILE A 47 -15.29 -3.69 -2.00
CA ILE A 47 -16.08 -4.88 -1.67
C ILE A 47 -16.90 -4.63 -0.40
N ARG A 48 -16.27 -4.07 0.64
CA ARG A 48 -16.95 -3.75 1.91
C ARG A 48 -18.04 -2.69 1.73
N ARG A 49 -17.81 -1.66 0.91
CA ARG A 49 -18.83 -0.66 0.58
C ARG A 49 -20.02 -1.29 -0.16
N TRP A 50 -19.75 -2.22 -1.07
CA TRP A 50 -20.80 -2.99 -1.72
C TRP A 50 -21.62 -3.83 -0.74
N ALA A 51 -20.96 -4.52 0.20
CA ALA A 51 -21.62 -5.30 1.24
C ALA A 51 -22.49 -4.42 2.16
N PHE A 52 -22.00 -3.23 2.52
CA PHE A 52 -22.76 -2.24 3.29
C PHE A 52 -24.02 -1.78 2.56
N LEU A 53 -23.92 -1.44 1.27
CA LEU A 53 -25.08 -1.03 0.46
C LEU A 53 -26.13 -2.14 0.30
N LYS A 54 -25.71 -3.41 0.41
CA LYS A 54 -26.62 -4.57 0.42
C LYS A 54 -27.16 -4.91 1.81
N GLY A 55 -26.75 -4.20 2.85
CA GLY A 55 -27.15 -4.44 4.24
C GLY A 55 -26.50 -5.67 4.87
N TRP A 56 -25.42 -6.20 4.29
CA TRP A 56 -24.71 -7.40 4.79
C TRP A 56 -23.69 -7.08 5.89
N THR A 57 -23.32 -5.81 6.06
CA THR A 57 -22.35 -5.37 7.06
C THR A 57 -22.82 -4.07 7.67
N GLN A 58 -22.74 -3.94 9.01
CA GLN A 58 -23.38 -2.85 9.76
C GLN A 58 -22.42 -1.73 10.21
N THR A 59 -21.11 -1.84 9.94
CA THR A 59 -20.09 -0.90 10.44
C THR A 59 -19.16 -0.36 9.35
N PRO A 60 -18.98 0.98 9.26
CA PRO A 60 -17.91 1.59 8.48
C PRO A 60 -16.54 1.34 9.12
N VAL A 61 -15.47 1.46 8.33
CA VAL A 61 -14.09 1.05 8.69
C VAL A 61 -13.46 1.89 9.79
N LEU A 62 -13.95 3.12 10.00
CA LEU A 62 -13.74 3.87 11.23
C LEU A 62 -15.11 4.13 11.82
N CYS A 63 -15.50 3.34 12.82
CA CYS A 63 -16.58 3.75 13.68
C CYS A 63 -15.98 4.75 14.68
N GLU A 64 -16.71 5.81 15.04
CA GLU A 64 -16.34 6.71 16.15
C GLU A 64 -16.01 5.93 17.44
N ALA A 65 -16.53 4.70 17.55
CA ALA A 65 -16.22 3.76 18.62
C ALA A 65 -14.74 3.34 18.70
N ASP A 66 -14.02 3.26 17.57
CA ASP A 66 -12.62 2.82 17.47
C ASP A 66 -11.62 3.96 17.69
N LEU A 67 -12.09 5.21 17.84
CA LEU A 67 -11.22 6.33 18.20
C LEU A 67 -10.78 6.23 19.67
N PRO A 68 -9.51 6.51 19.99
CA PRO A 68 -9.07 6.66 21.37
C PRO A 68 -9.89 7.76 22.05
N ASP A 69 -10.24 7.56 23.31
CA ASP A 69 -11.27 8.33 24.01
C ASP A 69 -11.01 9.85 24.07
N GLY A 70 -9.78 10.30 23.79
CA GLY A 70 -9.41 11.71 23.69
C GLY A 70 -9.76 12.42 22.37
N VAL A 71 -10.32 11.73 21.37
CA VAL A 71 -10.73 12.33 20.08
C VAL A 71 -12.25 12.30 19.87
N LYS A 72 -12.97 11.45 20.64
CA LYS A 72 -14.44 11.41 20.63
C LYS A 72 -14.99 12.75 21.14
N ALA A 73 -15.64 13.51 20.27
CA ALA A 73 -16.26 14.81 20.54
C ALA A 73 -15.33 15.92 21.10
N ARG A 74 -14.51 16.50 20.23
CA ARG A 74 -14.24 17.96 20.25
C ARG A 74 -15.01 18.62 19.11
#